data_AF-A0A383E616-F1
#
_entry.id   AF-A0A383E616-F1
#
_cell.length_a   1.000
_cell.length_b   1.000
_cell.length_c   1.000
_cell.angle_alpha   90.00
_cell.angle_beta   90.00
_cell.angle_gamma   90.00
#
_symmetry.space_group_name_H-M   'P 1'
#
loop_
_entity.id
_entity.type
_entity.pdbx_description
1 polymer ?
#
loop_
_entity_poly.entity_id
_entity_poly.type
_entity_poly.pdbx_seq_one_letter_code
_entity_poly.pdbx_strand_id
1 'polypeptide(L)'
;ACSTASGYKSCAVGVGSTASGYKSCTTSAGVQGSAYGDRSCATGISASAFGSLAKATATSATAIGRVSLASGVESTVVGFTSTASGVCSSAYGWKSCATGAQSSAFGWCATASGVYSTSFGVKSIASVNYGTSFGYHSCTTGNSASAFGLASCATGANSTASGYKSIASGADSIAVGWKSCATQQKSTAIGWEAKALGECSTVVGKSSCATVAYASVFGLGAIVSGSQGISV
;
A
#
# COMPACT_ATOMS: atom_id res chain seq x y z
N ALA A 1 33.31 20.10 -13.76
CA ALA A 1 32.86 19.31 -12.59
C ALA A 1 33.33 17.88 -12.77
N CYS A 2 34.09 17.35 -11.81
CA CYS A 2 34.70 16.02 -11.91
C CYS A 2 33.67 14.93 -11.58
N SER A 3 33.82 13.75 -12.18
CA SER A 3 33.17 12.52 -11.70
C SER A 3 34.16 11.70 -10.87
N THR A 4 33.65 10.89 -9.94
CA THR A 4 34.47 10.09 -9.03
C THR A 4 34.12 8.61 -9.20
N ALA A 5 35.08 7.80 -9.63
CA ALA A 5 34.95 6.34 -9.67
C ALA A 5 35.97 5.71 -8.72
N SER A 6 35.50 4.97 -7.71
CA SER A 6 36.32 4.26 -6.72
C SER A 6 35.89 2.80 -6.66
N GLY A 7 36.85 1.86 -6.75
CA GLY A 7 36.59 0.42 -6.78
C GLY A 7 36.90 -0.24 -8.13
N TYR A 8 37.12 -1.55 -8.10
CA TYR A 8 37.47 -2.30 -9.31
C TYR A 8 36.29 -2.36 -10.29
N LYS A 9 36.54 -1.93 -11.55
CA LYS A 9 35.54 -1.83 -12.62
C LYS A 9 34.36 -0.89 -12.30
N SER A 10 34.51 0.08 -11.40
CA SER A 10 33.52 1.13 -11.25
C SER A 10 33.53 2.08 -12.45
N CYS A 11 32.39 2.70 -12.75
CA CYS A 11 32.21 3.61 -13.88
C CYS A 11 31.40 4.82 -13.44
N ALA A 12 31.97 6.03 -13.54
CA ALA A 12 31.30 7.28 -13.23
C ALA A 12 31.36 8.25 -14.42
N VAL A 13 30.30 8.26 -15.24
CA VAL A 13 30.27 9.02 -16.52
C VAL A 13 29.60 10.39 -16.37
N GLY A 14 28.53 10.50 -15.59
CA GLY A 14 27.77 11.73 -15.43
C GLY A 14 28.57 12.85 -14.75
N VAL A 15 28.32 14.10 -15.15
CA VAL A 15 28.95 15.27 -14.51
C VAL A 15 28.59 15.31 -13.02
N GLY A 16 29.60 15.41 -12.15
CA GLY A 16 29.40 15.41 -10.69
C GLY A 16 28.93 14.08 -10.12
N SER A 17 28.98 12.99 -10.90
CA SER A 17 28.55 11.66 -10.44
C SER A 17 29.62 10.95 -9.61
N THR A 18 29.19 10.09 -8.68
CA THR A 18 30.07 9.25 -7.87
C THR A 18 29.66 7.79 -7.98
N ALA A 19 30.62 6.90 -8.27
CA ALA A 19 30.45 5.45 -8.24
C ALA A 19 31.52 4.83 -7.33
N SER A 20 31.12 4.22 -6.22
CA SER A 20 32.01 3.61 -5.22
C SER A 20 31.62 2.16 -4.94
N GLY A 21 32.46 1.20 -5.35
CA GLY A 21 32.21 -0.23 -5.19
C GLY A 21 32.68 -1.08 -6.38
N TYR A 22 32.73 -2.41 -6.19
CA TYR A 22 33.04 -3.33 -7.29
C TYR A 22 31.94 -3.26 -8.36
N LYS A 23 32.28 -2.92 -9.61
CA LYS A 23 31.32 -2.77 -10.72
C LYS A 23 30.16 -1.81 -10.44
N SER A 24 30.33 -0.81 -9.57
CA SER A 24 29.32 0.24 -9.39
C SER A 24 29.25 1.14 -10.64
N CYS A 25 28.08 1.71 -10.93
CA CYS A 25 27.88 2.45 -12.18
C CYS A 25 27.02 3.72 -12.03
N THR A 26 27.44 4.78 -12.72
CA THR A 26 26.60 5.91 -13.11
C THR A 26 26.78 6.16 -14.61
N THR A 27 25.72 6.55 -15.31
CA THR A 27 25.75 6.80 -16.77
C THR A 27 25.85 8.30 -17.07
N SER A 28 25.97 8.67 -18.34
CA SER A 28 25.89 10.07 -18.78
C SER A 28 24.54 10.73 -18.43
N ALA A 29 23.47 9.94 -18.41
CA ALA A 29 22.17 10.35 -17.89
C ALA A 29 22.18 10.52 -16.35
N GLY A 30 23.11 9.88 -15.64
CA GLY A 30 23.32 10.02 -14.21
C GLY A 30 24.10 11.26 -13.79
N VAL A 31 23.84 12.43 -14.39
CA VAL A 31 24.38 13.71 -13.90
C VAL A 31 24.02 13.85 -12.42
N GLN A 32 25.01 14.15 -11.56
CA GLN A 32 24.86 14.16 -10.09
C GLN A 32 24.38 12.83 -9.48
N GLY A 33 24.54 11.71 -10.20
CA GLY A 33 24.19 10.38 -9.73
C GLY A 33 25.16 9.85 -8.68
N SER A 34 24.66 9.13 -7.69
CA SER A 34 25.45 8.57 -6.59
C SER A 34 25.22 7.06 -6.47
N ALA A 35 26.23 6.24 -6.72
CA ALA A 35 26.15 4.79 -6.62
C ALA A 35 27.19 4.26 -5.62
N TYR A 36 26.74 3.67 -4.51
CA TYR A 36 27.59 3.13 -3.44
C TYR A 36 27.24 1.67 -3.15
N GLY A 37 28.16 0.74 -3.40
CA GLY A 37 27.98 -0.69 -3.17
C GLY A 37 28.43 -1.59 -4.33
N ASP A 38 28.58 -2.89 -4.05
CA ASP A 38 28.86 -3.89 -5.09
C ASP A 38 27.75 -3.90 -6.14
N ARG A 39 28.09 -3.60 -7.40
CA ARG A 39 27.16 -3.56 -8.54
C ARG A 39 25.96 -2.62 -8.32
N SER A 40 26.10 -1.58 -7.50
CA SER A 40 25.09 -0.52 -7.38
C SER A 40 25.06 0.32 -8.67
N CYS A 41 23.90 0.79 -9.08
CA CYS A 41 23.77 1.56 -10.31
C CYS A 41 22.76 2.72 -10.16
N ALA A 42 23.25 3.94 -10.35
CA ALA A 42 22.45 5.16 -10.40
C ALA A 42 22.50 5.74 -11.81
N THR A 43 21.51 5.40 -12.64
CA THR A 43 21.50 5.76 -14.08
C THR A 43 20.55 6.91 -14.42
N GLY A 44 19.67 7.30 -13.49
CA GLY A 44 18.82 8.48 -13.65
C GLY A 44 19.52 9.78 -13.22
N ILE A 45 19.05 10.91 -13.74
CA ILE A 45 19.54 12.25 -13.36
C ILE A 45 19.31 12.45 -11.86
N SER A 46 20.33 12.87 -11.11
CA SER A 46 20.28 13.05 -9.65
C SER A 46 19.82 11.80 -8.88
N ALA A 47 19.98 10.61 -9.47
CA ALA A 47 19.58 9.35 -8.84
C ALA A 47 20.62 8.90 -7.80
N SER A 48 20.17 8.22 -6.75
CA SER A 48 21.02 7.74 -5.67
C SER A 48 20.77 6.26 -5.38
N ALA A 49 21.78 5.41 -5.49
CA ALA A 49 21.73 3.98 -5.24
C ALA A 49 22.75 3.58 -4.16
N PHE A 50 22.28 3.18 -2.98
CA PHE A 50 23.09 2.76 -1.84
C PHE A 50 22.79 1.31 -1.47
N GLY A 51 23.76 0.42 -1.64
CA GLY A 51 23.65 -1.01 -1.32
C GLY A 51 24.07 -1.90 -2.47
N SER A 52 24.45 -3.14 -2.17
CA SER A 52 24.81 -4.11 -3.20
C SER A 52 23.62 -4.37 -4.14
N LEU A 53 23.83 -4.28 -5.45
CA LEU A 53 22.81 -4.43 -6.48
C LEU A 53 21.64 -3.44 -6.38
N ALA A 54 21.78 -2.34 -5.61
CA ALA A 54 20.80 -1.27 -5.56
C ALA A 54 20.73 -0.56 -6.92
N LYS A 55 19.53 -0.28 -7.41
CA LYS A 55 19.30 0.33 -8.72
C LYS A 55 18.37 1.53 -8.60
N ALA A 56 18.87 2.71 -8.91
CA ALA A 56 18.10 3.94 -9.05
C ALA A 56 18.15 4.38 -10.51
N THR A 57 17.12 4.01 -11.30
CA THR A 57 17.19 4.08 -12.77
C THR A 57 16.45 5.27 -13.37
N ALA A 58 15.63 5.96 -12.58
CA ALA A 58 14.84 7.11 -13.03
C ALA A 58 15.33 8.43 -12.40
N THR A 59 14.90 9.56 -12.96
CA THR A 59 15.25 10.90 -12.48
C THR A 59 14.85 11.09 -11.03
N SER A 60 15.76 11.62 -10.21
CA SER A 60 15.60 11.86 -8.78
C SER A 60 15.20 10.61 -7.98
N ALA A 61 15.43 9.41 -8.51
CA ALA A 61 15.11 8.17 -7.81
C ALA A 61 16.15 7.86 -6.73
N THR A 62 15.70 7.37 -5.58
CA THR A 62 16.57 6.96 -4.47
C THR A 62 16.32 5.50 -4.13
N ALA A 63 17.35 4.66 -4.20
CA ALA A 63 17.31 3.24 -3.86
C ALA A 63 18.32 2.94 -2.74
N ILE A 64 17.84 2.62 -1.55
CA ILE A 64 18.64 2.27 -0.39
C ILE A 64 18.32 0.83 0.02
N GLY A 65 19.34 -0.02 0.05
CA GLY A 65 19.24 -1.42 0.44
C GLY A 65 19.64 -2.38 -0.67
N ARG A 66 20.01 -3.60 -0.29
CA ARG A 66 20.50 -4.61 -1.22
C ARG A 66 19.40 -5.04 -2.20
N VAL A 67 19.68 -5.06 -3.51
CA VAL A 67 18.71 -5.42 -4.56
C VAL A 67 17.46 -4.52 -4.55
N SER A 68 17.55 -3.30 -4.02
CA SER A 68 16.46 -2.31 -4.13
C SER A 68 16.34 -1.78 -5.56
N LEU A 69 15.13 -1.47 -6.01
CA LEU A 69 14.85 -0.95 -7.35
C LEU A 69 13.93 0.27 -7.30
N ALA A 70 14.50 1.46 -7.45
CA ALA A 70 13.77 2.71 -7.66
C ALA A 70 13.77 3.05 -9.15
N SER A 71 12.68 2.74 -9.85
CA SER A 71 12.55 2.92 -11.30
C SER A 71 11.47 3.92 -11.71
N GLY A 72 10.71 4.47 -10.76
CA GLY A 72 9.80 5.59 -11.00
C GLY A 72 10.53 6.94 -10.87
N VAL A 73 10.10 7.95 -11.63
CA VAL A 73 10.58 9.33 -11.46
C VAL A 73 10.26 9.79 -10.03
N GLU A 74 11.23 10.39 -9.33
CA GLU A 74 11.12 10.80 -7.93
C GLU A 74 10.72 9.67 -6.96
N SER A 75 10.97 8.41 -7.35
CA SER A 75 10.65 7.27 -6.48
C SER A 75 11.68 7.09 -5.38
N THR A 76 11.24 6.63 -4.21
CA THR A 76 12.11 6.33 -3.08
C THR A 76 11.92 4.89 -2.62
N VAL A 77 13.03 4.18 -2.43
CA VAL A 77 13.05 2.81 -1.94
C VAL A 77 14.03 2.71 -0.78
N VAL A 78 13.57 2.14 0.34
CA VAL A 78 14.42 1.80 1.48
C VAL A 78 14.09 0.39 1.94
N GLY A 79 14.90 -0.59 1.55
CA GLY A 79 14.70 -1.98 1.94
C GLY A 79 15.48 -2.99 1.11
N PHE A 80 15.51 -4.22 1.61
CA PHE A 80 16.09 -5.35 0.87
C PHE A 80 15.08 -5.83 -0.18
N THR A 81 15.47 -5.95 -1.45
CA THR A 81 14.59 -6.44 -2.55
C THR A 81 13.24 -5.69 -2.65
N SER A 82 13.20 -4.41 -2.27
CA SER A 82 12.01 -3.56 -2.42
C SER A 82 12.03 -2.85 -3.77
N THR A 83 10.84 -2.48 -4.24
CA THR A 83 10.64 -1.86 -5.55
C THR A 83 9.69 -0.68 -5.45
N ALA A 84 10.08 0.45 -6.04
CA ALA A 84 9.19 1.58 -6.30
C ALA A 84 9.28 1.93 -7.80
N SER A 85 8.24 1.60 -8.56
CA SER A 85 8.20 1.77 -10.01
C SER A 85 7.19 2.83 -10.47
N GLY A 86 6.31 3.29 -9.58
CA GLY A 86 5.39 4.38 -9.87
C GLY A 86 6.07 5.76 -9.80
N VAL A 87 5.58 6.72 -10.56
CA VAL A 87 6.01 8.13 -10.45
C VAL A 87 5.70 8.65 -9.05
N CYS A 88 6.67 9.31 -8.40
CA CYS A 88 6.60 9.80 -7.02
C CYS A 88 6.17 8.71 -6.01
N SER A 89 6.51 7.44 -6.27
CA SER A 89 6.15 6.31 -5.39
C SER A 89 7.20 6.05 -4.32
N SER A 90 6.78 5.45 -3.21
CA SER A 90 7.64 5.21 -2.05
C SER A 90 7.49 3.80 -1.51
N ALA A 91 8.59 3.05 -1.37
CA ALA A 91 8.58 1.69 -0.85
C ALA A 91 9.59 1.53 0.31
N TYR A 92 9.09 1.28 1.52
CA TYR A 92 9.88 1.12 2.75
C TYR A 92 9.64 -0.27 3.34
N GLY A 93 10.69 -1.07 3.54
CA GLY A 93 10.63 -2.41 4.10
C GLY A 93 11.17 -3.51 3.18
N TRP A 94 11.39 -4.70 3.75
CA TRP A 94 11.84 -5.85 2.95
C TRP A 94 10.74 -6.29 1.98
N LYS A 95 11.03 -6.37 0.68
CA LYS A 95 10.08 -6.76 -0.37
C LYS A 95 8.82 -5.87 -0.44
N SER A 96 8.89 -4.64 0.06
CA SER A 96 7.81 -3.67 -0.18
C SER A 96 7.76 -3.30 -1.67
N CYS A 97 6.55 -3.05 -2.18
CA CYS A 97 6.30 -2.84 -3.60
C CYS A 97 5.32 -1.68 -3.79
N ALA A 98 5.80 -0.56 -4.35
CA ALA A 98 4.99 0.61 -4.68
C ALA A 98 4.99 0.81 -6.21
N THR A 99 3.97 0.29 -6.89
CA THR A 99 3.91 0.30 -8.36
C THR A 99 2.95 1.34 -8.93
N GLY A 100 2.03 1.86 -8.10
CA GLY A 100 1.11 2.93 -8.51
C GLY A 100 1.77 4.30 -8.50
N ALA A 101 1.31 5.23 -9.34
CA ALA A 101 1.75 6.63 -9.25
C ALA A 101 1.31 7.25 -7.92
N GLN A 102 2.21 7.99 -7.27
CA GLN A 102 2.05 8.57 -5.94
C GLN A 102 1.63 7.55 -4.87
N SER A 103 1.97 6.27 -5.08
CA SER A 103 1.67 5.20 -4.13
C SER A 103 2.74 5.08 -3.05
N SER A 104 2.33 4.61 -1.86
CA SER A 104 3.24 4.41 -0.74
C SER A 104 3.05 3.05 -0.09
N ALA A 105 4.11 2.24 -0.02
CA ALA A 105 4.14 0.92 0.61
C ALA A 105 5.13 0.90 1.78
N PHE A 106 4.64 0.70 2.99
CA PHE A 106 5.42 0.65 4.23
C PHE A 106 5.21 -0.69 4.94
N GLY A 107 6.24 -1.53 5.01
CA GLY A 107 6.22 -2.80 5.74
C GLY A 107 6.79 -3.98 4.95
N TRP A 108 7.02 -5.09 5.64
CA TRP A 108 7.49 -6.32 4.99
C TRP A 108 6.42 -6.87 4.04
N CYS A 109 6.75 -7.00 2.75
CA CYS A 109 5.82 -7.39 1.69
C CYS A 109 4.56 -6.49 1.57
N ALA A 110 4.63 -5.24 2.01
CA ALA A 110 3.56 -4.27 1.76
C ALA A 110 3.46 -3.97 0.26
N THR A 111 2.26 -4.00 -0.31
CA THR A 111 2.03 -3.74 -1.74
C THR A 111 1.05 -2.58 -1.91
N ALA A 112 1.46 -1.54 -2.62
CA ALA A 112 0.63 -0.40 -3.03
C ALA A 112 0.69 -0.28 -4.56
N SER A 113 -0.33 -0.78 -5.25
CA SER A 113 -0.34 -0.86 -6.73
C SER A 113 -1.30 0.10 -7.41
N GLY A 114 -2.24 0.68 -6.66
CA GLY A 114 -3.15 1.70 -7.18
C GLY A 114 -2.54 3.10 -7.21
N VAL A 115 -3.08 3.97 -8.05
CA VAL A 115 -2.72 5.40 -8.07
C VAL A 115 -3.20 6.06 -6.77
N TYR A 116 -2.35 6.87 -6.10
CA TYR A 116 -2.60 7.42 -4.77
C TYR A 116 -2.89 6.38 -3.68
N SER A 117 -2.50 5.11 -3.89
CA SER A 117 -2.75 4.06 -2.90
C SER A 117 -1.72 4.10 -1.76
N THR A 118 -2.16 3.75 -0.56
CA THR A 118 -1.29 3.62 0.62
C THR A 118 -1.45 2.26 1.25
N SER A 119 -0.35 1.54 1.41
CA SER A 119 -0.30 0.24 2.07
C SER A 119 0.69 0.31 3.22
N PHE A 120 0.19 0.24 4.45
CA PHE A 120 0.97 0.33 5.67
C PHE A 120 0.74 -0.92 6.53
N GLY A 121 1.76 -1.75 6.69
CA GLY A 121 1.68 -2.98 7.44
C GLY A 121 2.43 -4.12 6.79
N VAL A 122 2.63 -5.19 7.56
CA VAL A 122 3.22 -6.41 7.03
C VAL A 122 2.18 -7.12 6.16
N LYS A 123 2.53 -7.38 4.90
CA LYS A 123 1.66 -8.02 3.90
C LYS A 123 0.33 -7.29 3.68
N SER A 124 0.28 -5.97 3.93
CA SER A 124 -0.88 -5.15 3.56
C SER A 124 -0.93 -4.98 2.04
N ILE A 125 -2.13 -4.88 1.47
CA ILE A 125 -2.34 -4.81 0.02
C ILE A 125 -3.35 -3.72 -0.32
N ALA A 126 -2.90 -2.62 -0.93
CA ALA A 126 -3.74 -1.59 -1.53
C ALA A 126 -3.59 -1.64 -3.06
N SER A 127 -4.45 -2.40 -3.74
CA SER A 127 -4.30 -2.71 -5.17
C SER A 127 -5.04 -1.77 -6.12
N VAL A 128 -5.71 -0.75 -5.59
CA VAL A 128 -6.67 0.08 -6.33
C VAL A 128 -6.49 1.56 -6.06
N ASN A 129 -6.99 2.39 -6.97
CA ASN A 129 -6.84 3.84 -6.90
C ASN A 129 -7.49 4.39 -5.61
N TYR A 130 -6.79 5.31 -4.96
CA TYR A 130 -7.18 5.92 -3.68
C TYR A 130 -7.41 4.90 -2.56
N GLY A 131 -6.95 3.65 -2.73
CA GLY A 131 -7.10 2.60 -1.72
C GLY A 131 -6.13 2.78 -0.57
N THR A 132 -6.62 2.68 0.66
CA THR A 132 -5.77 2.69 1.87
C THR A 132 -5.88 1.35 2.60
N SER A 133 -4.77 0.71 2.90
CA SER A 133 -4.71 -0.51 3.72
C SER A 133 -3.73 -0.29 4.86
N PHE A 134 -4.21 -0.40 6.10
CA PHE A 134 -3.41 -0.19 7.31
C PHE A 134 -3.57 -1.39 8.25
N GLY A 135 -2.53 -2.21 8.41
CA GLY A 135 -2.52 -3.35 9.32
C GLY A 135 -1.82 -4.60 8.77
N TYR A 136 -1.56 -5.59 9.64
CA TYR A 136 -1.03 -6.89 9.21
C TYR A 136 -2.08 -7.61 8.36
N HIS A 137 -1.74 -7.97 7.12
CA HIS A 137 -2.65 -8.63 6.16
C HIS A 137 -3.94 -7.85 5.83
N SER A 138 -3.98 -6.53 6.01
CA SER A 138 -5.11 -5.73 5.53
C SER A 138 -5.18 -5.70 3.99
N CYS A 139 -6.38 -5.65 3.44
CA CYS A 139 -6.60 -5.74 1.99
C CYS A 139 -7.64 -4.71 1.54
N THR A 140 -7.27 -3.89 0.56
CA THR A 140 -8.15 -2.90 -0.07
C THR A 140 -8.15 -3.11 -1.57
N THR A 141 -9.28 -3.58 -2.08
CA THR A 141 -9.50 -3.86 -3.52
C THR A 141 -10.72 -3.13 -4.08
N GLY A 142 -11.44 -2.36 -3.25
CA GLY A 142 -12.46 -1.42 -3.72
C GLY A 142 -11.87 -0.05 -4.02
N ASN A 143 -12.24 0.57 -5.14
CA ASN A 143 -11.77 1.92 -5.47
C ASN A 143 -12.17 2.91 -4.37
N SER A 144 -11.25 3.78 -3.94
CA SER A 144 -11.46 4.75 -2.85
C SER A 144 -11.89 4.11 -1.53
N ALA A 145 -11.61 2.82 -1.34
CA ALA A 145 -11.93 2.10 -0.11
C ALA A 145 -10.78 2.19 0.91
N SER A 146 -11.09 1.91 2.17
CA SER A 146 -10.12 1.96 3.26
C SER A 146 -10.27 0.77 4.21
N ALA A 147 -9.19 0.04 4.45
CA ALA A 147 -9.13 -1.08 5.39
C ALA A 147 -8.14 -0.75 6.53
N PHE A 148 -8.62 -0.69 7.77
CA PHE A 148 -7.83 -0.44 8.97
C PHE A 148 -7.94 -1.61 9.93
N GLY A 149 -6.84 -2.20 10.37
CA GLY A 149 -6.82 -3.34 11.29
C GLY A 149 -6.18 -4.60 10.71
N LEU A 150 -5.94 -5.58 11.60
CA LEU A 150 -5.36 -6.86 11.23
C LEU A 150 -6.37 -7.68 10.42
N ALA A 151 -6.00 -8.06 9.19
CA ALA A 151 -6.83 -8.81 8.26
C ALA A 151 -8.19 -8.15 7.95
N SER A 152 -8.30 -6.82 8.05
CA SER A 152 -9.47 -6.10 7.54
C SER A 152 -9.49 -6.09 6.01
N CYS A 153 -10.68 -6.17 5.43
CA CYS A 153 -10.87 -6.25 3.99
C CYS A 153 -11.94 -5.24 3.53
N ALA A 154 -11.54 -4.26 2.73
CA ALA A 154 -12.44 -3.29 2.10
C ALA A 154 -12.44 -3.53 0.58
N THR A 155 -13.42 -4.30 0.10
CA THR A 155 -13.50 -4.75 -1.30
C THR A 155 -14.58 -4.04 -2.11
N GLY A 156 -15.53 -3.37 -1.45
CA GLY A 156 -16.53 -2.54 -2.12
C GLY A 156 -15.98 -1.15 -2.47
N ALA A 157 -16.45 -0.54 -3.57
CA ALA A 157 -16.11 0.85 -3.87
C ALA A 157 -16.55 1.78 -2.73
N ASN A 158 -15.73 2.77 -2.38
CA ASN A 158 -16.00 3.74 -1.31
C ASN A 158 -16.24 3.09 0.07
N SER A 159 -15.88 1.82 0.25
CA SER A 159 -16.14 1.09 1.48
C SER A 159 -15.09 1.35 2.56
N THR A 160 -15.48 1.20 3.83
CA THR A 160 -14.57 1.32 4.97
C THR A 160 -14.67 0.10 5.86
N ALA A 161 -13.59 -0.66 6.01
CA ALA A 161 -13.48 -1.76 6.96
C ALA A 161 -12.49 -1.40 8.08
N SER A 162 -12.94 -1.28 9.33
CA SER A 162 -12.10 -0.92 10.48
C SER A 162 -12.24 -1.92 11.62
N GLY A 163 -11.19 -2.67 11.95
CA GLY A 163 -11.19 -3.68 13.01
C GLY A 163 -10.47 -4.98 12.62
N TYR A 164 -10.24 -5.85 13.60
CA TYR A 164 -9.68 -7.18 13.32
C TYR A 164 -10.68 -8.00 12.50
N LYS A 165 -10.27 -8.45 11.30
CA LYS A 165 -11.12 -9.23 10.38
C LYS A 165 -12.45 -8.57 10.00
N SER A 166 -12.55 -7.24 10.02
CA SER A 166 -13.72 -6.55 9.48
C SER A 166 -13.79 -6.69 7.96
N ILE A 167 -14.99 -6.79 7.40
CA ILE A 167 -15.23 -6.97 5.97
C ILE A 167 -16.28 -5.96 5.49
N ALA A 168 -15.88 -5.05 4.62
CA ALA A 168 -16.77 -4.13 3.93
C ALA A 168 -16.72 -4.44 2.42
N SER A 169 -17.66 -5.25 1.93
CA SER A 169 -17.66 -5.73 0.54
C SER A 169 -18.72 -5.08 -0.34
N GLY A 170 -19.70 -4.40 0.26
CA GLY A 170 -20.68 -3.62 -0.49
C GLY A 170 -20.14 -2.25 -0.93
N ALA A 171 -20.62 -1.72 -2.05
CA ALA A 171 -20.35 -0.33 -2.41
C ALA A 171 -20.90 0.62 -1.33
N ASP A 172 -20.16 1.67 -0.99
CA ASP A 172 -20.50 2.62 0.07
C ASP A 172 -20.74 1.97 1.45
N SER A 173 -20.21 0.76 1.69
CA SER A 173 -20.44 0.02 2.93
C SER A 173 -19.44 0.38 4.03
N ILE A 174 -19.87 0.28 5.28
CA ILE A 174 -19.05 0.59 6.46
C ILE A 174 -19.10 -0.60 7.42
N ALA A 175 -17.96 -1.22 7.72
CA ALA A 175 -17.83 -2.28 8.71
C ALA A 175 -16.81 -1.88 9.79
N VAL A 176 -17.27 -1.58 11.00
CA VAL A 176 -16.43 -1.14 12.13
C VAL A 176 -16.58 -2.08 13.32
N GLY A 177 -15.52 -2.78 13.72
CA GLY A 177 -15.51 -3.72 14.83
C GLY A 177 -14.78 -5.04 14.53
N TRP A 178 -14.56 -5.84 15.57
CA TRP A 178 -14.00 -7.18 15.43
C TRP A 178 -14.96 -8.07 14.64
N LYS A 179 -14.53 -8.60 13.48
CA LYS A 179 -15.35 -9.40 12.57
C LYS A 179 -16.70 -8.77 12.17
N SER A 180 -16.80 -7.43 12.12
CA SER A 180 -17.98 -6.79 11.53
C SER A 180 -18.04 -7.06 10.03
N CYS A 181 -19.24 -7.23 9.48
CA CYS A 181 -19.45 -7.52 8.07
C CYS A 181 -20.55 -6.63 7.49
N ALA A 182 -20.20 -5.81 6.51
CA ALA A 182 -21.14 -5.00 5.72
C ALA A 182 -21.00 -5.41 4.24
N THR A 183 -21.87 -6.32 3.78
CA THR A 183 -21.65 -7.01 2.50
C THR A 183 -22.47 -6.48 1.34
N GLN A 184 -23.46 -5.64 1.61
CA GLN A 184 -24.36 -5.07 0.60
C GLN A 184 -24.15 -3.57 0.41
N GLN A 185 -24.66 -3.04 -0.71
CA GLN A 185 -24.55 -1.62 -1.00
C GLN A 185 -25.16 -0.76 0.12
N LYS A 186 -24.45 0.30 0.50
CA LYS A 186 -24.81 1.27 1.56
C LYS A 186 -25.11 0.62 2.92
N SER A 187 -24.63 -0.61 3.15
CA SER A 187 -24.82 -1.30 4.42
C SER A 187 -23.81 -0.81 5.47
N THR A 188 -24.26 -0.68 6.72
CA THR A 188 -23.42 -0.21 7.83
C THR A 188 -23.48 -1.22 8.97
N ALA A 189 -22.34 -1.78 9.36
CA ALA A 189 -22.20 -2.72 10.48
C ALA A 189 -21.19 -2.17 11.50
N ILE A 190 -21.65 -1.79 12.69
CA ILE A 190 -20.83 -1.25 13.77
C ILE A 190 -20.99 -2.14 15.01
N GLY A 191 -19.91 -2.79 15.43
CA GLY A 191 -19.86 -3.66 16.61
C GLY A 191 -19.10 -4.96 16.38
N TRP A 192 -18.80 -5.65 17.48
CA TRP A 192 -18.20 -6.98 17.44
C TRP A 192 -19.19 -7.96 16.77
N GLU A 193 -18.79 -8.58 15.65
CA GLU A 193 -19.64 -9.50 14.87
C GLU A 193 -20.98 -8.90 14.39
N ALA A 194 -21.08 -7.58 14.26
CA ALA A 194 -22.22 -6.93 13.61
C ALA A 194 -22.30 -7.34 12.12
N LYS A 195 -23.48 -7.70 11.63
CA LYS A 195 -23.68 -8.19 10.24
C LYS A 195 -24.78 -7.42 9.52
N ALA A 196 -24.40 -6.46 8.68
CA ALA A 196 -25.29 -5.75 7.77
C ALA A 196 -25.27 -6.43 6.39
N LEU A 197 -26.18 -7.40 6.20
CA LEU A 197 -26.25 -8.26 5.03
C LEU A 197 -27.39 -7.89 4.06
N GLY A 198 -28.16 -6.85 4.39
CA GLY A 198 -29.19 -6.27 3.52
C GLY A 198 -28.74 -4.94 2.90
N GLU A 199 -29.26 -4.62 1.71
CA GLU A 199 -29.01 -3.33 1.06
C GLU A 199 -29.53 -2.17 1.91
N CYS A 200 -28.77 -1.08 2.03
CA CYS A 200 -29.14 0.07 2.87
C CYS A 200 -29.46 -0.31 4.34
N SER A 201 -29.00 -1.46 4.84
CA SER A 201 -29.23 -1.87 6.22
C SER A 201 -28.23 -1.21 7.18
N THR A 202 -28.67 -0.88 8.38
CA THR A 202 -27.84 -0.36 9.46
C THR A 202 -27.90 -1.30 10.65
N VAL A 203 -26.74 -1.72 11.14
CA VAL A 203 -26.58 -2.66 12.26
C VAL A 203 -25.58 -2.07 13.24
N VAL A 204 -26.02 -1.80 14.46
CA VAL A 204 -25.20 -1.25 15.54
C VAL A 204 -25.37 -2.11 16.78
N GLY A 205 -24.39 -2.94 17.08
CA GLY A 205 -24.44 -3.82 18.25
C GLY A 205 -23.49 -5.01 18.15
N LYS A 206 -23.22 -5.64 19.30
CA LYS A 206 -22.46 -6.88 19.32
C LYS A 206 -23.36 -8.03 18.87
N SER A 207 -22.86 -8.85 17.95
CA SER A 207 -23.52 -10.05 17.42
C SER A 207 -24.93 -9.80 16.85
N SER A 208 -25.21 -8.58 16.39
CA SER A 208 -26.47 -8.21 15.75
C SER A 208 -26.43 -8.45 14.24
N CYS A 209 -27.60 -8.63 13.61
CA CYS A 209 -27.71 -9.04 12.21
C CYS A 209 -28.93 -8.43 11.51
N ALA A 210 -28.73 -7.88 10.31
CA ALA A 210 -29.80 -7.51 9.38
C ALA A 210 -29.63 -8.26 8.07
N THR A 211 -30.59 -9.09 7.68
CA THR A 211 -30.53 -9.86 6.42
C THR A 211 -31.40 -9.28 5.30
N VAL A 212 -32.15 -8.22 5.57
CA VAL A 212 -33.11 -7.62 4.64
C VAL A 212 -32.75 -6.18 4.31
N ALA A 213 -33.18 -5.72 3.13
CA ALA A 213 -32.98 -4.34 2.73
C ALA A 213 -33.68 -3.36 3.69
N TYR A 214 -33.05 -2.21 3.91
CA TYR A 214 -33.55 -1.10 4.74
C TYR A 214 -33.78 -1.43 6.24
N ALA A 215 -33.31 -2.58 6.72
CA ALA A 215 -33.41 -2.90 8.15
C ALA A 215 -32.53 -2.00 9.00
N SER A 216 -33.04 -1.63 10.17
CA SER A 216 -32.30 -0.89 11.20
C SER A 216 -32.26 -1.70 12.49
N VAL A 217 -31.06 -2.12 12.89
CA VAL A 217 -30.85 -3.04 14.01
C VAL A 217 -29.91 -2.38 15.00
N PHE A 218 -30.40 -2.15 16.21
CA PHE A 218 -29.64 -1.64 17.34
C PHE A 218 -29.69 -2.68 18.46
N GLY A 219 -28.65 -2.74 19.28
CA GLY A 219 -28.63 -3.58 20.49
C GLY A 219 -27.84 -4.88 20.38
N LEU A 220 -27.63 -5.51 21.54
CA LEU A 220 -26.86 -6.75 21.68
C LEU A 220 -27.68 -7.94 21.15
N GLY A 221 -27.18 -8.64 20.14
CA GLY A 221 -27.82 -9.85 19.61
C GLY A 221 -29.14 -9.60 18.85
N ALA A 222 -29.46 -8.35 18.54
CA ALA A 222 -30.66 -7.99 17.79
C ALA A 222 -30.60 -8.54 16.35
N ILE A 223 -31.70 -9.12 15.86
CA ILE A 223 -31.76 -9.77 14.54
C ILE A 223 -33.02 -9.34 13.80
N VAL A 224 -32.87 -8.88 12.56
CA VAL A 224 -33.99 -8.64 11.64
C VAL A 224 -33.83 -9.50 10.39
N SER A 225 -34.83 -10.37 10.17
CA SER A 225 -34.90 -11.28 9.02
C SER A 225 -36.21 -11.23 8.23
N GLY A 226 -37.20 -10.46 8.67
CA GLY A 226 -38.47 -10.22 7.95
C GLY A 226 -38.44 -8.90 7.16
N SER A 227 -39.35 -8.70 6.20
CA SER A 227 -39.39 -7.50 5.33
C SER A 227 -39.52 -6.20 6.15
N GLN A 228 -38.53 -5.31 6.04
CA GLN A 228 -38.47 -3.99 6.71
C GLN A 228 -38.73 -4.05 8.22
N GLY A 229 -37.70 -4.43 9.00
CA GLY A 229 -37.77 -4.46 10.45
C GLY A 229 -36.85 -3.42 11.11
N ILE A 230 -37.35 -2.82 12.19
CA ILE A 230 -36.53 -2.14 13.18
C ILE A 230 -36.42 -3.08 14.39
N SER A 231 -35.20 -3.30 14.89
CA SER A 231 -34.95 -3.96 16.18
C SER A 231 -34.06 -3.04 17.00
N VAL A 232 -34.33 -2.92 18.30
CA VAL A 232 -33.60 -2.05 19.25
C VAL A 232 -33.16 -2.85 20.45
#